data_AF-A0ABD4R5S0-F1
#
_entry.id   AF-A0ABD4R5S0-F1
#
_cell.length_a   1.000
_cell.length_b   1.000
_cell.length_c   1.000
_cell.angle_alpha   90.00
_cell.angle_beta   90.00
_cell.angle_gamma   90.00
#
_symmetry.space_group_name_H-M   'P 1'
#
loop_
_entity.id
_entity.type
_entity.pdbx_description
1 polymer ?
#
loop_
_entity_poly.entity_id
_entity_poly.type
_entity_poly.pdbx_seq_one_letter_code
_entity_poly.pdbx_strand_id
1 'polypeptide(L)'
;MGYRSTNYGRGQALHGDRTTTGAICCSTLPNCTEHGRGVIRVGDKTTTCPKCGKQGVVADGEPRVNWMGQTSAVDGSVVICGCPHGTNRVIAPSGEWLGSGPSPEQIAQEKHQAMLAARRKEQEAEAQRQAEVRDRNRVFAKSCLRGEGCNDAGTGSEPHTNFAEMAFYQAMPNDAAQHAQAAKRKAIPKPKQRSALYRWWNGHHEEIEYQTAVASEERAWIARTAIADASELSLVGGRTITPGTWAVRGAALGEIATGGIGAPVAGLLIGMFPGKLNDGEQDFIDRMRAEQMREAPTRVRFTWENDASGNPTPRGWHTPPGKDSVRVRRMEWDSRRQAYTFTTEEAPGITLIWTPDRTGESKPWDTGNHNPIRIPNPVVVDPLPEDTGIGVTTSPTPEEKTFADYILILPVGGVPPIYVYINSDHKYHSPPKGNPPLSAFPDAKKAQAKTPIKGGGKLRTRWKDSKGKIYEWDSQHGTVEVYDRSGRNHLGEFDPSTGKQTKPADPTRKVEK
;
A
#
# COMPACT_ATOMS: atom_id res chain seq x y z
N MET A 1 -25.89 35.59 48.40
CA MET A 1 -26.48 34.85 47.26
C MET A 1 -26.55 33.39 47.69
N GLY A 2 -27.71 32.78 47.55
CA GLY A 2 -27.97 31.44 48.03
C GLY A 2 -29.39 31.03 47.64
N TYR A 3 -29.74 29.81 47.99
CA TYR A 3 -31.09 29.31 47.80
C TYR A 3 -32.03 29.94 48.83
N ARG A 4 -33.27 30.17 48.42
CA ARG A 4 -34.36 30.68 49.26
C ARG A 4 -34.61 29.72 50.42
N SER A 5 -34.65 30.26 51.63
CA SER A 5 -34.94 29.53 52.85
C SER A 5 -36.34 28.94 52.81
N THR A 6 -36.47 27.73 53.35
CA THR A 6 -37.73 27.00 53.41
C THR A 6 -38.26 27.02 54.84
N ASN A 7 -39.49 27.48 55.00
CA ASN A 7 -40.23 27.42 56.25
C ASN A 7 -41.32 26.36 56.12
N TYR A 8 -41.09 25.21 56.76
CA TYR A 8 -42.07 24.11 56.81
C TYR A 8 -42.59 23.68 55.43
N GLY A 9 -41.68 23.55 54.46
CA GLY A 9 -41.98 23.11 53.09
C GLY A 9 -42.40 24.23 52.12
N ARG A 10 -42.51 25.49 52.57
CA ARG A 10 -42.85 26.64 51.72
C ARG A 10 -41.71 27.66 51.72
N GLY A 11 -41.42 28.30 50.59
CA GLY A 11 -40.33 29.27 50.50
C GLY A 11 -40.66 30.56 51.27
N GLN A 12 -39.68 31.13 51.96
CA GLN A 12 -39.80 32.41 52.66
C GLN A 12 -40.09 33.53 51.66
N ALA A 13 -41.15 34.32 51.89
CA ALA A 13 -41.45 35.47 51.03
C ALA A 13 -40.51 36.65 51.35
N LEU A 14 -40.01 37.32 50.31
CA LEU A 14 -39.01 38.38 50.38
C LEU A 14 -39.43 39.59 49.52
N HIS A 15 -38.94 40.77 49.89
CA HIS A 15 -39.15 42.02 49.19
C HIS A 15 -38.83 41.86 47.71
N GLY A 16 -39.74 42.24 46.82
CA GLY A 16 -39.59 42.03 45.37
C GLY A 16 -40.30 40.79 44.83
N ASP A 17 -40.78 39.88 45.70
CA ASP A 17 -41.50 38.68 45.24
C ASP A 17 -42.82 39.09 44.63
N ARG A 18 -43.20 38.39 43.56
CA ARG A 18 -44.44 38.66 42.87
C ARG A 18 -45.58 37.91 43.52
N THR A 19 -46.78 38.41 43.30
CA THR A 19 -48.02 37.70 43.59
C THR A 19 -48.59 37.12 42.30
N THR A 20 -49.57 36.22 42.39
CA THR A 20 -50.28 35.64 41.23
C THR A 20 -51.03 36.69 40.38
N THR A 21 -51.19 37.92 40.87
CA THR A 21 -51.71 39.04 40.08
C THR A 21 -50.63 39.89 39.42
N GLY A 22 -49.35 39.65 39.71
CA GLY A 22 -48.22 40.44 39.23
C GLY A 22 -47.82 41.60 40.15
N ALA A 23 -48.54 41.83 41.26
CA ALA A 23 -48.13 42.82 42.26
C ALA A 23 -46.84 42.39 42.96
N ILE A 24 -46.03 43.34 43.42
CA ILE A 24 -44.73 43.10 44.05
C ILE A 24 -44.86 43.28 45.57
N CYS A 25 -44.38 42.35 46.36
CA CYS A 25 -44.39 42.42 47.83
C CYS A 25 -43.34 43.42 48.34
N CYS A 26 -43.74 44.32 49.24
CA CYS A 26 -42.92 45.39 49.78
C CYS A 26 -42.71 45.19 51.29
N SER A 27 -41.54 44.71 51.68
CA SER A 27 -41.16 44.52 53.09
C SER A 27 -41.12 45.84 53.85
N THR A 28 -41.63 45.83 55.08
CA THR A 28 -41.44 46.90 56.08
C THR A 28 -40.20 46.69 56.95
N LEU A 29 -39.45 45.60 56.76
CA LEU A 29 -38.21 45.27 57.47
C LEU A 29 -37.00 45.24 56.51
N PRO A 30 -36.50 46.42 56.07
CA PRO A 30 -35.35 46.47 55.17
C PRO A 30 -34.05 45.96 55.81
N ASN A 31 -33.97 45.88 57.14
CA ASN A 31 -32.78 45.45 57.87
C ASN A 31 -32.74 43.94 58.15
N CYS A 32 -33.87 43.24 58.05
CA CYS A 32 -33.95 41.79 58.18
C CYS A 32 -34.00 41.18 56.78
N THR A 33 -32.83 40.93 56.20
CA THR A 33 -32.72 40.50 54.80
C THR A 33 -32.25 39.07 54.66
N GLU A 34 -32.75 38.42 53.62
CA GLU A 34 -32.20 37.19 53.07
C GLU A 34 -31.63 37.49 51.68
N HIS A 35 -30.33 37.22 51.49
CA HIS A 35 -29.60 37.54 50.26
C HIS A 35 -29.81 38.98 49.74
N GLY A 36 -29.97 39.95 50.66
CA GLY A 36 -30.16 41.37 50.33
C GLY A 36 -31.62 41.78 50.08
N ARG A 37 -32.59 40.88 50.26
CA ARG A 37 -34.04 41.15 50.12
C ARG A 37 -34.72 41.07 51.48
N GLY A 38 -35.45 42.12 51.89
CA GLY A 38 -36.12 42.18 53.20
C GLY A 38 -37.22 41.13 53.37
N VAL A 39 -37.38 40.55 54.55
CA VAL A 39 -38.41 39.54 54.82
C VAL A 39 -39.83 40.12 54.73
N ILE A 40 -40.75 39.43 54.06
CA ILE A 40 -42.18 39.79 54.02
C ILE A 40 -42.92 39.15 55.19
N ARG A 41 -43.76 39.94 55.85
CA ARG A 41 -44.58 39.53 56.99
C ARG A 41 -46.06 39.75 56.73
N VAL A 42 -46.89 39.09 57.51
CA VAL A 42 -48.33 39.38 57.56
C VAL A 42 -48.52 40.86 57.92
N GLY A 43 -49.30 41.58 57.12
CA GLY A 43 -49.51 43.02 57.21
C GLY A 43 -48.65 43.85 56.26
N ASP A 44 -47.59 43.29 55.67
CA ASP A 44 -46.82 44.00 54.65
C ASP A 44 -47.66 44.25 53.39
N LYS A 45 -47.37 45.36 52.72
CA LYS A 45 -48.13 45.82 51.55
C LYS A 45 -47.49 45.31 50.27
N THR A 46 -48.29 45.25 49.21
CA THR A 46 -47.77 45.10 47.84
C THR A 46 -47.78 46.43 47.09
N THR A 47 -47.17 46.48 45.93
CA THR A 47 -47.51 47.48 44.91
C THR A 47 -48.99 47.34 44.50
N THR A 48 -49.51 48.33 43.77
CA THR A 48 -50.89 48.29 43.27
C THR A 48 -51.14 47.01 42.48
N CYS A 49 -52.20 46.27 42.84
CA CYS A 49 -52.59 45.06 42.15
C CYS A 49 -52.91 45.35 40.68
N PRO A 50 -52.19 44.76 39.71
CA PRO A 50 -52.43 44.99 38.29
C PRO A 50 -53.84 44.61 37.83
N LYS A 51 -54.52 43.70 38.55
CA LYS A 51 -55.87 43.23 38.18
C LYS A 51 -57.01 44.12 38.70
N CYS A 52 -56.91 44.67 39.90
CA CYS A 52 -58.01 45.42 40.53
C CYS A 52 -57.68 46.88 40.87
N GLY A 53 -56.45 47.33 40.61
CA GLY A 53 -56.02 48.71 40.86
C GLY A 53 -55.91 49.12 42.34
N LYS A 54 -56.10 48.18 43.28
CA LYS A 54 -56.00 48.46 44.73
C LYS A 54 -54.69 47.91 45.30
N GLN A 55 -54.16 48.58 46.32
CA GLN A 55 -52.99 48.10 47.05
C GLN A 55 -53.34 46.81 47.81
N GLY A 56 -52.47 45.80 47.71
CA GLY A 56 -52.64 44.53 48.43
C GLY A 56 -51.98 44.56 49.82
N VAL A 57 -52.48 43.72 50.71
CA VAL A 57 -51.91 43.45 52.05
C VAL A 57 -51.77 41.95 52.24
N VAL A 58 -50.60 41.48 52.66
CA VAL A 58 -50.37 40.06 52.95
C VAL A 58 -51.16 39.68 54.21
N ALA A 59 -52.03 38.69 54.09
CA ALA A 59 -53.06 38.38 55.08
C ALA A 59 -52.75 37.15 55.95
N ASP A 60 -51.93 36.22 55.45
CA ASP A 60 -51.52 35.03 56.19
C ASP A 60 -50.05 34.65 55.92
N GLY A 61 -49.56 33.68 56.68
CA GLY A 61 -48.17 33.26 56.66
C GLY A 61 -47.95 31.95 57.39
N GLU A 62 -46.70 31.68 57.76
CA GLU A 62 -46.33 30.50 58.55
C GLU A 62 -46.24 30.86 60.04
N PRO A 63 -47.26 30.55 60.86
CA PRO A 63 -47.38 31.04 62.25
C PRO A 63 -46.24 30.58 63.17
N ARG A 64 -45.53 29.51 62.80
CA ARG A 64 -44.37 29.01 63.54
C ARG A 64 -43.09 29.82 63.29
N VAL A 65 -43.09 30.74 62.33
CA VAL A 65 -41.95 31.61 62.00
C VAL A 65 -42.34 33.06 62.24
N ASN A 66 -41.61 33.71 63.14
CA ASN A 66 -41.91 35.06 63.59
C ASN A 66 -40.73 36.00 63.36
N TRP A 67 -41.01 37.18 62.85
CA TRP A 67 -40.03 38.27 62.66
C TRP A 67 -40.53 39.55 63.33
N MET A 68 -39.88 39.93 64.42
CA MET A 68 -40.23 41.12 65.23
C MET A 68 -41.71 41.17 65.63
N GLY A 69 -42.25 40.04 66.11
CA GLY A 69 -43.63 39.94 66.60
C GLY A 69 -44.68 39.64 65.53
N GLN A 70 -44.33 39.65 64.24
CA GLN A 70 -45.27 39.35 63.15
C GLN A 70 -44.93 38.03 62.44
N THR A 71 -45.98 37.31 62.03
CA THR A 71 -45.88 36.06 61.29
C THR A 71 -45.20 36.27 59.93
N SER A 72 -44.27 35.39 59.58
CA SER A 72 -43.57 35.43 58.30
C SER A 72 -44.48 35.00 57.15
N ALA A 73 -44.51 35.76 56.06
CA ALA A 73 -45.19 35.33 54.84
C ALA A 73 -44.36 34.28 54.09
N VAL A 74 -45.01 33.36 53.41
CA VAL A 74 -44.36 32.26 52.68
C VAL A 74 -45.04 32.05 51.33
N ASP A 75 -44.48 31.17 50.50
CA ASP A 75 -45.08 30.76 49.24
C ASP A 75 -46.55 30.35 49.42
N GLY A 76 -47.40 30.87 48.54
CA GLY A 76 -48.85 30.65 48.60
C GLY A 76 -49.61 31.49 49.62
N SER A 77 -48.94 32.33 50.43
CA SER A 77 -49.60 33.27 51.35
C SER A 77 -50.63 34.14 50.62
N VAL A 78 -51.83 34.30 51.18
CA VAL A 78 -52.93 35.10 50.64
C VAL A 78 -52.59 36.59 50.73
N VAL A 79 -52.86 37.31 49.64
CA VAL A 79 -52.79 38.77 49.59
C VAL A 79 -54.20 39.32 49.37
N ILE A 80 -54.70 40.09 50.34
CA ILE A 80 -56.01 40.74 50.24
C ILE A 80 -55.85 42.05 49.48
N CYS A 81 -56.60 42.19 48.39
CA CYS A 81 -56.75 43.42 47.62
C CYS A 81 -58.23 43.56 47.19
N GLY A 82 -58.52 44.13 46.02
CA GLY A 82 -59.87 44.17 45.46
C GLY A 82 -60.29 42.92 44.66
N CYS A 83 -59.41 41.94 44.49
CA CYS A 83 -59.73 40.67 43.83
C CYS A 83 -60.51 39.72 44.77
N PRO A 84 -61.25 38.73 44.25
CA PRO A 84 -61.91 37.73 45.07
C PRO A 84 -60.94 37.05 46.05
N HIS A 85 -61.38 36.84 47.29
CA HIS A 85 -60.51 36.34 48.36
C HIS A 85 -59.83 35.01 47.98
N GLY A 86 -58.52 34.90 48.27
CA GLY A 86 -57.72 33.71 47.98
C GLY A 86 -57.22 33.57 46.54
N THR A 87 -57.60 34.46 45.61
CA THR A 87 -57.13 34.43 44.21
C THR A 87 -55.76 35.08 43.98
N ASN A 88 -55.35 35.98 44.89
CA ASN A 88 -54.05 36.61 44.88
C ASN A 88 -53.16 35.98 45.97
N ARG A 89 -52.05 35.36 45.55
CA ARG A 89 -51.12 34.66 46.46
C ARG A 89 -49.68 35.07 46.19
N VAL A 90 -48.84 35.08 47.21
CA VAL A 90 -47.40 35.28 47.09
C VAL A 90 -46.76 34.11 46.33
N ILE A 91 -45.84 34.41 45.42
CA ILE A 91 -45.03 33.44 44.67
C ILE A 91 -43.60 33.55 45.19
N ALA A 92 -43.17 32.55 45.95
CA ALA A 92 -41.84 32.44 46.55
C ALA A 92 -41.38 30.97 46.56
N PRO A 93 -41.12 30.35 45.39
CA PRO A 93 -40.88 28.91 45.29
C PRO A 93 -39.72 28.45 46.19
N SER A 94 -39.93 27.36 46.92
CA SER A 94 -38.88 26.75 47.73
C SER A 94 -37.71 26.26 46.85
N GLY A 95 -36.47 26.44 47.31
CA GLY A 95 -35.28 26.01 46.56
C GLY A 95 -34.92 26.89 45.35
N GLU A 96 -35.53 28.06 45.21
CA GLU A 96 -35.16 29.05 44.19
C GLU A 96 -33.79 29.66 44.51
N TRP A 97 -32.90 29.75 43.51
CA TRP A 97 -31.63 30.47 43.63
C TRP A 97 -31.86 31.99 43.53
N LEU A 98 -31.47 32.75 44.56
CA LEU A 98 -31.69 34.19 44.65
C LEU A 98 -30.46 35.04 44.26
N GLY A 99 -29.45 34.42 43.64
CA GLY A 99 -28.26 35.13 43.14
C GLY A 99 -28.46 35.74 41.75
N SER A 100 -27.63 36.73 41.40
CA SER A 100 -27.66 37.40 40.09
C SER A 100 -27.00 36.60 38.95
N GLY A 101 -26.31 35.51 39.26
CA GLY A 101 -25.67 34.60 38.30
C GLY A 101 -26.23 33.17 38.38
N PRO A 102 -25.68 32.21 37.61
CA PRO A 102 -26.12 30.82 37.65
C PRO A 102 -25.94 30.19 39.03
N SER A 103 -26.81 29.24 39.38
CA SER A 103 -26.74 28.53 40.65
C SER A 103 -25.50 27.62 40.72
N PRO A 104 -25.02 27.25 41.91
CA PRO A 104 -23.92 26.29 42.06
C PRO A 104 -24.18 24.96 41.34
N GLU A 105 -25.44 24.50 41.32
CA GLU A 105 -25.86 23.31 40.58
C GLU A 105 -25.74 23.50 39.07
N GLN A 106 -26.16 24.64 38.54
CA GLN A 106 -26.01 24.97 37.11
C GLN A 106 -24.52 25.02 36.73
N ILE A 107 -23.69 25.67 37.53
CA ILE A 107 -22.24 25.73 37.32
C ILE A 107 -21.63 24.31 37.35
N ALA A 108 -22.06 23.46 38.30
CA ALA A 108 -21.58 22.09 38.38
C ALA A 108 -22.01 21.25 37.17
N GLN A 109 -23.25 21.40 36.70
CA GLN A 109 -23.77 20.74 35.50
C GLN A 109 -23.02 21.17 34.24
N GLU A 110 -22.82 22.47 34.05
CA GLU A 110 -22.05 23.01 32.91
C GLU A 110 -20.61 22.49 32.91
N LYS A 111 -19.95 22.49 34.08
CA LYS A 111 -18.60 21.91 34.23
C LYS A 111 -18.58 20.42 33.92
N HIS A 112 -19.58 19.66 34.36
CA HIS A 112 -19.68 18.23 34.07
C HIS A 112 -19.89 17.96 32.57
N GLN A 113 -20.78 18.71 31.92
CA GLN A 113 -21.01 18.62 30.48
C GLN A 113 -19.76 18.99 29.68
N ALA A 114 -19.06 20.05 30.07
CA ALA A 114 -17.80 20.45 29.46
C ALA A 114 -16.72 19.36 29.61
N MET A 115 -16.64 18.71 30.78
CA MET A 115 -15.73 17.59 31.02
C MET A 115 -16.07 16.37 30.14
N LEU A 116 -17.34 16.00 30.02
CA LEU A 116 -17.76 14.90 29.13
C LEU A 116 -17.48 15.21 27.66
N ALA A 117 -17.70 16.45 27.22
CA ALA A 117 -17.40 16.89 25.87
C ALA A 117 -15.89 16.86 25.58
N ALA A 118 -15.06 17.31 26.53
CA ALA A 118 -13.60 17.22 26.42
C ALA A 118 -13.14 15.76 26.31
N ARG A 119 -13.66 14.87 27.14
CA ARG A 119 -13.33 13.43 27.09
C ARG A 119 -13.72 12.78 25.76
N ARG A 120 -14.89 13.12 25.20
CA ARG A 120 -15.30 12.64 23.87
C ARG A 120 -14.34 13.13 22.79
N LYS A 121 -13.96 14.41 22.82
CA LYS A 121 -13.01 14.98 21.87
C LYS A 121 -11.63 14.33 21.97
N GLU A 122 -11.17 14.00 23.17
CA GLU A 122 -9.92 13.25 23.38
C GLU A 122 -10.00 11.83 22.82
N GLN A 123 -11.13 11.13 23.03
CA GLN A 123 -11.37 9.80 22.47
C GLN A 123 -11.43 9.80 20.95
N GLU A 124 -12.13 10.77 20.36
CA GLU A 124 -12.19 10.95 18.90
C GLU A 124 -10.80 11.25 18.32
N ALA A 125 -10.02 12.11 18.99
CA ALA A 125 -8.64 12.41 18.57
C ALA A 125 -7.72 11.19 18.69
N GLU A 126 -7.86 10.38 19.74
CA GLU A 126 -7.11 9.12 19.88
C GLU A 126 -7.51 8.09 18.82
N ALA A 127 -8.82 7.93 18.56
CA ALA A 127 -9.30 7.06 17.49
C ALA A 127 -8.78 7.51 16.12
N GLN A 128 -8.74 8.82 15.86
CA GLN A 128 -8.18 9.37 14.64
C GLN A 128 -6.67 9.10 14.52
N ARG A 129 -5.91 9.27 15.60
CA ARG A 129 -4.47 8.91 15.63
C ARG A 129 -4.27 7.42 15.35
N GLN A 130 -5.06 6.55 15.96
CA GLN A 130 -4.96 5.11 15.73
C GLN A 130 -5.31 4.72 14.29
N ALA A 131 -6.32 5.37 13.70
CA ALA A 131 -6.69 5.17 12.30
C ALA A 131 -5.57 5.61 11.34
N GLU A 132 -4.91 6.74 11.62
CA GLU A 132 -3.77 7.23 10.84
C GLU A 132 -2.56 6.29 10.94
N VAL A 133 -2.25 5.80 12.15
CA VAL A 133 -1.18 4.79 12.34
C VAL A 133 -1.52 3.51 11.58
N ARG A 134 -2.77 3.04 11.63
CA ARG A 134 -3.23 1.87 10.87
C ARG A 134 -3.09 2.09 9.36
N ASP A 135 -3.45 3.28 8.87
CA ASP A 135 -3.34 3.62 7.45
C ASP A 135 -1.88 3.65 6.98
N ARG A 136 -0.97 4.19 7.81
CA ARG A 136 0.48 4.21 7.52
C ARG A 136 1.11 2.82 7.55
N ASN A 137 0.56 1.90 8.33
CA ASN A 137 1.09 0.55 8.53
C ASN A 137 0.55 -0.47 7.52
N ARG A 138 -0.23 -0.05 6.52
CA ARG A 138 -0.74 -0.94 5.47
C ARG A 138 0.40 -1.62 4.71
N VAL A 139 0.16 -2.84 4.22
CA VAL A 139 1.13 -3.62 3.45
C VAL A 139 0.54 -4.12 2.14
N PHE A 140 1.40 -4.35 1.14
CA PHE A 140 0.99 -4.88 -0.16
C PHE A 140 0.55 -6.35 -0.05
N ALA A 141 1.29 -7.15 0.71
CA ALA A 141 0.97 -8.55 0.97
C ALA A 141 1.38 -8.94 2.40
N LYS A 142 0.59 -9.81 3.03
CA LYS A 142 0.90 -10.50 4.30
C LYS A 142 0.27 -11.89 4.31
N SER A 143 0.76 -12.73 5.22
CA SER A 143 0.20 -14.07 5.41
C SER A 143 -1.23 -13.98 5.92
N CYS A 144 -2.13 -14.79 5.40
CA CYS A 144 -3.48 -14.97 5.93
C CYS A 144 -3.51 -15.61 7.33
N LEU A 145 -2.38 -16.11 7.82
CA LEU A 145 -2.21 -16.51 9.21
C LEU A 145 -2.05 -15.30 10.15
N ARG A 146 -1.87 -14.10 9.59
CA ARG A 146 -1.83 -12.82 10.33
C ARG A 146 -3.20 -12.18 10.21
N GLY A 147 -4.01 -12.27 11.27
CA GLY A 147 -5.37 -11.75 11.28
C GLY A 147 -5.46 -10.23 11.09
N GLU A 148 -6.69 -9.72 10.99
CA GLU A 148 -6.96 -8.29 10.74
C GLU A 148 -6.20 -7.37 11.71
N GLY A 149 -5.45 -6.41 11.17
CA GLY A 149 -4.70 -5.44 11.95
C GLY A 149 -3.33 -5.94 12.44
N CYS A 150 -3.03 -7.23 12.28
CA CYS A 150 -1.69 -7.77 12.44
C CYS A 150 -0.98 -7.75 11.08
N ASN A 151 -0.02 -6.84 10.95
CA ASN A 151 0.85 -6.75 9.78
C ASN A 151 2.25 -7.26 10.11
N ASP A 152 2.44 -8.15 11.08
CA ASP A 152 3.77 -8.65 11.43
C ASP A 152 4.28 -9.66 10.40
N ALA A 153 5.60 -9.66 10.19
CA ALA A 153 6.24 -10.67 9.35
C ALA A 153 6.10 -12.08 9.97
N GLY A 154 6.16 -13.11 9.12
CA GLY A 154 6.27 -14.49 9.56
C GLY A 154 7.59 -14.73 10.29
N THR A 155 7.56 -15.58 11.32
CA THR A 155 8.76 -15.99 12.09
C THR A 155 9.13 -17.46 11.88
N GLY A 156 8.32 -18.22 11.15
CA GLY A 156 8.57 -19.61 10.80
C GLY A 156 8.16 -19.88 9.37
N SER A 157 8.63 -20.99 8.80
CA SER A 157 8.39 -21.33 7.40
C SER A 157 6.92 -21.60 7.11
N GLU A 158 6.41 -21.06 6.01
CA GLU A 158 5.04 -21.27 5.55
C GLU A 158 4.94 -21.29 4.01
N PRO A 159 3.91 -21.90 3.41
CA PRO A 159 3.78 -21.92 1.96
C PRO A 159 3.38 -20.55 1.40
N HIS A 160 3.88 -20.21 0.20
CA HIS A 160 3.53 -18.97 -0.49
C HIS A 160 2.01 -18.77 -0.71
N THR A 161 1.24 -19.86 -0.72
CA THR A 161 -0.23 -19.84 -0.85
C THR A 161 -0.91 -19.09 0.30
N ASN A 162 -0.22 -18.86 1.41
CA ASN A 162 -0.71 -18.02 2.51
C ASN A 162 -0.59 -16.52 2.20
N PHE A 163 0.15 -16.13 1.17
CA PHE A 163 0.35 -14.73 0.78
C PHE A 163 -0.41 -14.35 -0.47
N ALA A 164 -0.42 -15.24 -1.48
CA ALA A 164 -0.92 -14.93 -2.80
C ALA A 164 -0.93 -16.15 -3.73
N GLU A 165 -1.68 -16.05 -4.82
CA GLU A 165 -1.43 -16.88 -5.99
C GLU A 165 -0.14 -16.42 -6.70
N MET A 166 0.63 -17.38 -7.21
CA MET A 166 1.91 -17.15 -7.89
C MET A 166 1.94 -17.73 -9.31
N ALA A 167 2.72 -17.08 -10.17
CA ALA A 167 3.00 -17.48 -11.54
C ALA A 167 4.51 -17.48 -11.77
N PHE A 168 5.03 -18.56 -12.33
CA PHE A 168 6.45 -18.71 -12.63
C PHE A 168 6.62 -18.82 -14.13
N TYR A 169 7.42 -17.94 -14.70
CA TYR A 169 7.62 -17.85 -16.13
C TYR A 169 9.05 -18.14 -16.51
N GLN A 170 9.22 -18.82 -17.65
CA GLN A 170 10.49 -19.02 -18.31
C GLN A 170 10.51 -18.32 -19.68
N ALA A 171 11.55 -17.54 -19.97
CA ALA A 171 11.71 -16.92 -21.28
C ALA A 171 12.07 -17.98 -22.33
N MET A 172 11.24 -18.09 -23.35
CA MET A 172 11.44 -19.03 -24.45
C MET A 172 12.52 -18.50 -25.40
N PRO A 173 13.42 -19.36 -25.91
CA PRO A 173 14.34 -18.98 -26.98
C PRO A 173 13.55 -18.42 -28.16
N ASN A 174 13.89 -17.21 -28.61
CA ASN A 174 13.24 -16.59 -29.76
C ASN A 174 13.82 -17.14 -31.08
N ASP A 175 13.75 -18.45 -31.27
CA ASP A 175 13.90 -19.07 -32.59
C ASP A 175 12.67 -18.76 -33.47
N ALA A 176 11.58 -18.32 -32.84
CA ALA A 176 10.33 -17.89 -33.46
C ALA A 176 10.44 -16.57 -34.24
N ALA A 177 11.44 -15.71 -34.02
CA ALA A 177 11.62 -14.49 -34.81
C ALA A 177 11.76 -14.78 -36.32
N GLN A 178 12.37 -15.93 -36.68
CA GLN A 178 12.46 -16.38 -38.07
C GLN A 178 11.13 -16.91 -38.63
N HIS A 179 10.27 -17.50 -37.79
CA HIS A 179 8.97 -18.04 -38.22
C HIS A 179 7.82 -17.01 -38.18
N ALA A 180 7.81 -16.10 -37.20
CA ALA A 180 6.79 -15.07 -37.04
C ALA A 180 6.90 -13.94 -38.07
N GLN A 181 8.11 -13.58 -38.52
CA GLN A 181 8.30 -12.65 -39.63
C GLN A 181 7.84 -13.24 -40.99
N ALA A 182 7.84 -14.58 -41.11
CA ALA A 182 7.39 -15.29 -42.30
C ALA A 182 5.89 -15.68 -42.27
N ALA A 183 5.26 -15.69 -41.09
CA ALA A 183 3.87 -16.08 -40.92
C ALA A 183 2.89 -14.97 -41.36
N LYS A 184 2.15 -15.23 -42.44
CA LYS A 184 1.07 -14.34 -42.89
C LYS A 184 -0.06 -14.31 -41.86
N ARG A 185 -0.68 -13.13 -41.67
CA ARG A 185 -1.89 -12.99 -40.84
C ARG A 185 -2.94 -14.00 -41.30
N LYS A 186 -3.49 -14.76 -40.36
CA LYS A 186 -4.49 -15.79 -40.65
C LYS A 186 -5.76 -15.12 -41.17
N ALA A 187 -6.23 -15.57 -42.33
CA ALA A 187 -7.49 -15.10 -42.90
C ALA A 187 -8.65 -15.84 -42.23
N ILE A 188 -9.63 -15.09 -41.72
CA ILE A 188 -10.85 -15.66 -41.14
C ILE A 188 -11.91 -15.76 -42.25
N PRO A 189 -12.49 -16.95 -42.48
CA PRO A 189 -13.53 -17.11 -43.48
C PRO A 189 -14.78 -16.31 -43.10
N LYS A 190 -15.30 -15.52 -44.05
CA LYS A 190 -16.53 -14.73 -43.86
C LYS A 190 -17.76 -15.64 -43.76
N PRO A 191 -18.76 -15.30 -42.92
CA PRO A 191 -20.00 -16.04 -42.83
C PRO A 191 -20.78 -15.95 -44.15
N LYS A 192 -21.65 -16.94 -44.40
CA LYS A 192 -22.53 -16.93 -45.57
C LYS A 192 -23.57 -15.81 -45.43
N GLN A 193 -23.91 -15.13 -46.52
CA GLN A 193 -25.00 -14.15 -46.47
C GLN A 193 -26.35 -14.85 -46.23
N ARG A 194 -26.97 -14.54 -45.09
CA ARG A 194 -28.28 -15.08 -44.69
C ARG A 194 -29.39 -14.07 -44.97
N SER A 195 -30.58 -14.56 -45.33
CA SER A 195 -31.75 -13.72 -45.55
C SER A 195 -32.22 -13.04 -44.25
N ALA A 196 -32.99 -11.94 -44.37
CA ALA A 196 -33.54 -11.25 -43.21
C ALA A 196 -34.42 -12.17 -42.34
N LEU A 197 -35.21 -13.05 -42.96
CA LEU A 197 -36.07 -14.01 -42.27
C LEU A 197 -35.26 -15.03 -41.45
N TYR A 198 -34.14 -15.53 -41.99
CA TYR A 198 -33.27 -16.47 -41.26
C TYR A 198 -32.63 -15.81 -40.03
N ARG A 199 -32.16 -14.56 -40.17
CA ARG A 199 -31.56 -13.81 -39.05
C ARG A 199 -32.58 -13.45 -37.98
N TRP A 200 -33.84 -13.23 -38.36
CA TRP A 200 -34.92 -13.00 -37.42
C TRP A 200 -35.26 -14.25 -36.58
N TRP A 201 -35.25 -15.44 -37.19
CA TRP A 201 -35.56 -16.70 -36.49
C TRP A 201 -34.39 -17.27 -35.68
N ASN A 202 -33.16 -17.15 -36.18
CA ASN A 202 -31.96 -17.81 -35.62
C ASN A 202 -30.96 -16.82 -35.00
N GLY A 203 -31.26 -15.52 -35.01
CA GLY A 203 -30.36 -14.48 -34.51
C GLY A 203 -29.14 -14.20 -35.40
N HIS A 204 -28.20 -13.43 -34.84
CA HIS A 204 -26.98 -12.96 -35.52
C HIS A 204 -25.71 -13.72 -35.08
N HIS A 205 -25.85 -14.94 -34.54
CA HIS A 205 -24.73 -15.69 -33.95
C HIS A 205 -23.55 -15.87 -34.91
N GLU A 206 -23.78 -16.25 -36.17
CA GLU A 206 -22.70 -16.43 -37.16
C GLU A 206 -21.88 -15.15 -37.40
N GLU A 207 -22.53 -13.98 -37.42
CA GLU A 207 -21.86 -12.68 -37.60
C GLU A 207 -21.13 -12.26 -36.32
N ILE A 208 -21.75 -12.47 -35.16
CA ILE A 208 -21.15 -12.18 -33.85
C ILE A 208 -19.88 -13.03 -33.64
N GLU A 209 -19.94 -14.33 -33.96
CA GLU A 209 -18.79 -15.24 -33.89
C GLU A 209 -17.68 -14.82 -34.85
N TYR A 210 -18.03 -14.44 -36.09
CA TYR A 210 -17.05 -13.93 -37.05
C TYR A 210 -16.35 -12.65 -36.56
N GLN A 211 -17.11 -11.65 -36.09
CA GLN A 211 -16.51 -10.41 -35.55
C GLN A 211 -15.64 -10.69 -34.32
N THR A 212 -16.07 -11.63 -33.46
CA THR A 212 -15.28 -12.07 -32.30
C THR A 212 -13.97 -12.72 -32.73
N ALA A 213 -14.02 -13.59 -33.74
CA ALA A 213 -12.83 -14.23 -34.31
C ALA A 213 -11.89 -13.22 -34.97
N VAL A 214 -12.43 -12.24 -35.72
CA VAL A 214 -11.63 -11.17 -36.36
C VAL A 214 -10.89 -10.36 -35.30
N ALA A 215 -11.60 -9.97 -34.24
CA ALA A 215 -11.01 -9.25 -33.14
C ALA A 215 -9.99 -10.09 -32.36
N SER A 216 -10.19 -11.41 -32.21
CA SER A 216 -9.20 -12.29 -31.55
C SER A 216 -7.92 -12.45 -32.39
N GLU A 217 -8.04 -12.66 -33.70
CA GLU A 217 -6.85 -12.77 -34.57
C GLU A 217 -6.11 -11.41 -34.70
N GLU A 218 -6.84 -10.28 -34.67
CA GLU A 218 -6.22 -8.95 -34.61
C GLU A 218 -5.38 -8.77 -33.33
N ARG A 219 -5.93 -9.13 -32.16
CA ARG A 219 -5.20 -9.09 -30.89
C ARG A 219 -3.99 -10.01 -30.89
N ALA A 220 -4.14 -11.25 -31.37
CA ALA A 220 -3.04 -12.21 -31.48
C ALA A 220 -1.95 -11.70 -32.42
N TRP A 221 -2.32 -11.03 -33.52
CA TRP A 221 -1.37 -10.40 -34.44
C TRP A 221 -0.61 -9.25 -33.76
N ILE A 222 -1.32 -8.35 -33.06
CA ILE A 222 -0.71 -7.26 -32.29
C ILE A 222 0.28 -7.81 -31.27
N ALA A 223 -0.12 -8.82 -30.49
CA ALA A 223 0.73 -9.45 -29.48
C ALA A 223 2.02 -10.04 -30.11
N ARG A 224 1.91 -10.78 -31.22
CA ARG A 224 3.07 -11.32 -31.96
C ARG A 224 4.00 -10.21 -32.45
N THR A 225 3.46 -9.12 -32.98
CA THR A 225 4.29 -8.01 -33.47
C THR A 225 4.96 -7.23 -32.34
N ALA A 226 4.29 -7.09 -31.18
CA ALA A 226 4.80 -6.36 -30.02
C ALA A 226 6.08 -6.98 -29.43
N ILE A 227 6.22 -8.30 -29.58
CA ILE A 227 7.30 -9.10 -28.99
C ILE A 227 8.30 -9.62 -30.03
N ALA A 228 8.26 -9.12 -31.27
CA ALA A 228 9.09 -9.63 -32.38
C ALA A 228 10.61 -9.60 -32.10
N ASP A 229 11.07 -8.69 -31.25
CA ASP A 229 12.46 -8.53 -30.80
C ASP A 229 12.68 -8.92 -29.33
N ALA A 230 11.76 -9.69 -28.74
CA ALA A 230 11.74 -10.10 -27.34
C ALA A 230 11.47 -11.60 -27.20
N SER A 231 11.73 -12.14 -26.03
CA SER A 231 11.41 -13.53 -25.69
C SER A 231 10.07 -13.61 -25.00
N GLU A 232 9.16 -14.43 -25.49
CA GLU A 232 7.90 -14.72 -24.81
C GLU A 232 8.16 -15.42 -23.47
N LEU A 233 7.43 -15.01 -22.44
CA LEU A 233 7.45 -15.63 -21.12
C LEU A 233 6.39 -16.74 -21.07
N SER A 234 6.83 -17.99 -21.10
CA SER A 234 5.97 -19.17 -20.98
C SER A 234 5.77 -19.56 -19.52
N LEU A 235 4.54 -19.93 -19.15
CA LEU A 235 4.23 -20.37 -17.78
C LEU A 235 4.82 -21.77 -17.54
N VAL A 236 5.68 -21.90 -16.54
CA VAL A 236 6.32 -23.17 -16.14
C VAL A 236 5.86 -23.68 -14.78
N GLY A 237 5.12 -22.87 -14.02
CA GLY A 237 4.51 -23.27 -12.76
C GLY A 237 3.51 -22.24 -12.25
N GLY A 238 2.61 -22.66 -11.36
CA GLY A 238 1.58 -21.79 -10.79
C GLY A 238 0.39 -21.56 -11.72
N ARG A 239 -0.28 -20.40 -11.58
CA ARG A 239 -1.43 -19.99 -12.40
C ARG A 239 -1.20 -18.61 -12.98
N THR A 240 -1.73 -18.34 -14.18
CA THR A 240 -1.61 -17.01 -14.80
C THR A 240 -2.36 -15.97 -13.96
N ILE A 241 -1.65 -14.93 -13.53
CA ILE A 241 -2.16 -13.91 -12.60
C ILE A 241 -2.72 -12.69 -13.33
N THR A 242 -2.22 -12.41 -14.52
CA THR A 242 -2.69 -11.30 -15.35
C THR A 242 -2.83 -11.79 -16.79
N PRO A 243 -4.06 -11.86 -17.32
CA PRO A 243 -4.29 -12.26 -18.70
C PRO A 243 -3.52 -11.37 -19.68
N GLY A 244 -2.95 -12.00 -20.70
CA GLY A 244 -2.16 -11.34 -21.73
C GLY A 244 -0.85 -12.04 -22.02
N THR A 245 -0.22 -11.58 -23.08
CA THR A 245 1.10 -12.05 -23.50
C THR A 245 2.16 -11.24 -22.76
N TRP A 246 3.04 -11.95 -22.06
CA TRP A 246 4.20 -11.37 -21.38
C TRP A 246 5.46 -11.71 -22.16
N ALA A 247 6.38 -10.75 -22.27
CA ALA A 247 7.67 -10.96 -22.89
C ALA A 247 8.75 -10.13 -22.21
N VAL A 248 10.00 -10.50 -22.46
CA VAL A 248 11.16 -9.88 -21.85
C VAL A 248 12.26 -9.62 -22.88
N ARG A 249 12.97 -8.50 -22.73
CA ARG A 249 14.09 -8.10 -23.58
C ARG A 249 15.23 -7.54 -22.73
N GLY A 250 16.47 -7.99 -22.95
CA GLY A 250 17.66 -7.45 -22.28
C GLY A 250 18.17 -6.15 -22.94
N ALA A 251 18.64 -5.19 -22.13
CA ALA A 251 19.21 -3.93 -22.63
C ALA A 251 20.64 -4.06 -23.20
N ALA A 252 21.37 -5.14 -22.90
CA ALA A 252 22.70 -5.38 -23.47
C ALA A 252 22.60 -5.79 -24.95
N LEU A 253 22.62 -4.82 -25.85
CA LEU A 253 22.84 -4.98 -27.31
C LEU A 253 21.91 -5.97 -28.02
N GLY A 254 20.60 -5.89 -27.81
CA GLY A 254 19.63 -6.64 -28.62
C GLY A 254 19.74 -8.16 -28.48
N GLU A 255 20.37 -8.64 -27.40
CA GLU A 255 20.39 -10.06 -27.08
C GLU A 255 19.01 -10.49 -26.55
N ILE A 256 18.40 -11.42 -27.28
CA ILE A 256 17.17 -12.12 -26.91
C ILE A 256 17.47 -12.92 -25.63
N ALA A 257 16.70 -12.69 -24.58
CA ALA A 257 16.85 -13.40 -23.32
C ALA A 257 16.53 -14.89 -23.51
N THR A 258 17.51 -15.77 -23.44
CA THR A 258 17.30 -17.22 -23.55
C THR A 258 17.26 -17.84 -22.16
N GLY A 259 16.16 -18.50 -21.78
CA GLY A 259 16.04 -19.21 -20.52
C GLY A 259 16.52 -20.66 -20.67
N GLY A 260 17.80 -20.94 -20.37
CA GLY A 260 18.35 -22.30 -20.40
C GLY A 260 19.61 -22.44 -19.54
N ILE A 261 19.99 -23.69 -19.24
CA ILE A 261 21.21 -24.03 -18.51
C ILE A 261 22.42 -23.44 -19.27
N GLY A 262 23.08 -22.43 -18.69
CA GLY A 262 24.25 -21.76 -19.28
C GLY A 262 23.99 -20.45 -20.04
N ALA A 263 22.78 -19.88 -20.02
CA ALA A 263 22.47 -18.61 -20.68
C ALA A 263 22.57 -17.36 -19.75
N PRO A 264 23.04 -16.19 -20.25
CA PRO A 264 23.03 -14.93 -19.51
C PRO A 264 21.60 -14.34 -19.42
N VAL A 265 20.83 -14.73 -18.41
CA VAL A 265 20.02 -13.83 -17.57
C VAL A 265 19.07 -12.85 -18.30
N ALA A 266 17.82 -13.29 -18.47
CA ALA A 266 16.57 -12.62 -18.02
C ALA A 266 15.40 -13.63 -18.11
N GLY A 267 15.72 -14.91 -17.88
CA GLY A 267 14.89 -16.02 -18.32
C GLY A 267 13.85 -16.49 -17.32
N LEU A 268 13.79 -15.90 -16.13
CA LEU A 268 12.89 -16.34 -15.07
C LEU A 268 12.24 -15.16 -14.38
N LEU A 269 10.91 -15.17 -14.33
CA LEU A 269 10.08 -14.17 -13.68
C LEU A 269 9.13 -14.84 -12.71
N ILE A 270 9.03 -14.27 -11.52
CA ILE A 270 8.00 -14.59 -10.53
C ILE A 270 6.98 -13.47 -10.58
N GLY A 271 5.71 -13.80 -10.81
CA GLY A 271 4.58 -12.89 -10.62
C GLY A 271 3.77 -13.32 -9.41
N MET A 272 3.33 -12.35 -8.60
CA MET A 272 2.48 -12.58 -7.43
C MET A 272 1.35 -11.55 -7.40
N PHE A 273 0.15 -12.00 -7.08
CA PHE A 273 -1.00 -11.15 -6.81
C PHE A 273 -1.70 -11.61 -5.53
N PRO A 274 -1.79 -10.74 -4.50
CA PRO A 274 -2.48 -11.06 -3.25
C PRO A 274 -3.93 -11.53 -3.45
N GLY A 275 -4.56 -11.18 -4.58
CA GLY A 275 -5.85 -11.76 -4.90
C GLY A 275 -6.95 -11.20 -4.04
N LYS A 276 -7.83 -12.13 -3.65
CA LYS A 276 -8.84 -11.94 -2.62
C LYS A 276 -8.40 -12.47 -1.25
N LEU A 277 -7.13 -12.85 -1.14
CA LEU A 277 -6.61 -13.41 0.09
C LEU A 277 -6.57 -12.26 1.11
N ASN A 278 -7.38 -12.38 2.16
CA ASN A 278 -7.64 -11.33 3.15
C ASN A 278 -8.55 -10.17 2.65
N ASP A 279 -9.40 -10.41 1.65
CA ASP A 279 -10.46 -9.48 1.25
C ASP A 279 -11.31 -9.06 2.46
N GLY A 280 -11.50 -7.75 2.63
CA GLY A 280 -12.28 -7.16 3.74
C GLY A 280 -11.42 -6.57 4.85
N GLU A 281 -10.14 -6.91 4.90
CA GLU A 281 -9.22 -6.29 5.85
C GLU A 281 -8.75 -4.91 5.37
N GLN A 282 -8.64 -3.95 6.28
CA GLN A 282 -8.28 -2.55 5.95
C GLN A 282 -6.78 -2.26 5.97
N ASP A 283 -5.95 -3.25 6.29
CA ASP A 283 -4.50 -3.15 6.42
C ASP A 283 -3.74 -3.46 5.11
N PHE A 284 -4.44 -3.54 3.98
CA PHE A 284 -3.83 -3.68 2.66
C PHE A 284 -3.70 -2.34 1.91
N ILE A 285 -2.65 -2.28 1.10
CA ILE A 285 -2.44 -1.23 0.11
C ILE A 285 -3.29 -1.57 -1.12
N ASP A 286 -4.38 -0.83 -1.29
CA ASP A 286 -5.19 -0.93 -2.51
C ASP A 286 -4.50 -0.30 -3.72
N ARG A 287 -5.12 -0.47 -4.90
CA ARG A 287 -4.62 0.09 -6.15
C ARG A 287 -4.45 1.61 -6.13
N MET A 288 -5.42 2.36 -5.58
CA MET A 288 -5.36 3.82 -5.58
C MET A 288 -4.19 4.33 -4.75
N ARG A 289 -3.93 3.68 -3.61
CA ARG A 289 -2.77 3.96 -2.75
C ARG A 289 -1.47 3.57 -3.44
N ALA A 290 -1.38 2.35 -3.99
CA ALA A 290 -0.19 1.88 -4.68
C ALA A 290 0.21 2.81 -5.84
N GLU A 291 -0.77 3.33 -6.60
CA GLU A 291 -0.54 4.28 -7.70
C GLU A 291 0.11 5.61 -7.26
N GLN A 292 0.00 5.98 -5.98
CA GLN A 292 0.57 7.21 -5.41
C GLN A 292 1.93 6.97 -4.71
N MET A 293 2.34 5.71 -4.58
CA MET A 293 3.55 5.32 -3.85
C MET A 293 4.74 5.19 -4.81
N ARG A 294 5.93 5.55 -4.31
CA ARG A 294 7.21 5.21 -4.97
C ARG A 294 7.72 3.84 -4.57
N GLU A 295 7.42 3.45 -3.34
CA GLU A 295 7.75 2.17 -2.73
C GLU A 295 6.60 1.79 -1.80
N ALA A 296 6.33 0.49 -1.67
CA ALA A 296 5.29 -0.05 -0.81
C ALA A 296 5.85 -1.17 0.07
N PRO A 297 5.52 -1.20 1.36
CA PRO A 297 5.92 -2.28 2.26
C PRO A 297 5.18 -3.58 1.91
N THR A 298 5.88 -4.71 1.93
CA THR A 298 5.34 -6.07 1.78
C THR A 298 5.95 -7.00 2.84
N ARG A 299 5.18 -7.96 3.36
CA ARG A 299 5.70 -8.96 4.32
C ARG A 299 6.27 -10.22 3.68
N VAL A 300 6.29 -10.25 2.35
CA VAL A 300 6.97 -11.29 1.59
C VAL A 300 7.68 -10.70 0.38
N ARG A 301 8.91 -11.15 0.14
CA ARG A 301 9.68 -10.91 -1.09
C ARG A 301 10.25 -12.24 -1.59
N PHE A 302 10.62 -12.31 -2.87
CA PHE A 302 11.07 -13.55 -3.50
C PHE A 302 12.42 -13.39 -4.18
N THR A 303 13.10 -14.52 -4.34
CA THR A 303 14.38 -14.64 -5.05
C THR A 303 14.41 -15.91 -5.89
N TRP A 304 15.37 -16.00 -6.81
CA TRP A 304 15.74 -17.23 -7.49
C TRP A 304 17.12 -17.67 -6.98
N GLU A 305 17.20 -18.82 -6.33
CA GLU A 305 18.45 -19.39 -5.85
C GLU A 305 18.79 -20.65 -6.63
N ASN A 306 20.06 -21.05 -6.68
CA ASN A 306 20.42 -22.35 -7.26
C ASN A 306 20.29 -23.45 -6.18
N ASP A 307 19.65 -24.56 -6.52
CA ASP A 307 19.63 -25.75 -5.66
C ASP A 307 21.03 -26.42 -5.61
N ALA A 308 21.16 -27.49 -4.82
CA ALA A 308 22.41 -28.25 -4.70
C ALA A 308 22.91 -28.83 -6.05
N SER A 309 22.04 -28.93 -7.06
CA SER A 309 22.35 -29.40 -8.41
C SER A 309 22.61 -28.25 -9.39
N GLY A 310 22.53 -26.99 -8.94
CA GLY A 310 22.71 -25.80 -9.77
C GLY A 310 21.45 -25.34 -10.53
N ASN A 311 20.28 -25.92 -10.26
CA ASN A 311 19.03 -25.52 -10.92
C ASN A 311 18.40 -24.30 -10.22
N PRO A 312 17.90 -23.31 -10.98
CA PRO A 312 17.22 -22.17 -10.40
C PRO A 312 15.90 -22.60 -9.75
N THR A 313 15.72 -22.25 -8.48
CA THR A 313 14.59 -22.59 -7.61
C THR A 313 14.09 -21.32 -6.94
N PRO A 314 12.78 -21.03 -6.96
CA PRO A 314 12.25 -19.84 -6.31
C PRO A 314 12.22 -20.02 -4.79
N ARG A 315 12.51 -18.95 -4.06
CA ARG A 315 12.50 -18.89 -2.59
C ARG A 315 11.77 -17.64 -2.13
N GLY A 316 10.93 -17.77 -1.10
CA GLY A 316 10.27 -16.64 -0.47
C GLY A 316 10.89 -16.28 0.87
N TRP A 317 10.80 -15.02 1.25
CA TRP A 317 11.36 -14.49 2.50
C TRP A 317 10.35 -13.63 3.24
N HIS A 318 10.19 -13.85 4.54
CA HIS A 318 9.43 -12.95 5.41
C HIS A 318 10.21 -11.65 5.63
N THR A 319 9.61 -10.53 5.25
CA THR A 319 10.29 -9.24 5.29
C THR A 319 9.72 -8.36 6.39
N PRO A 320 10.44 -8.18 7.51
CA PRO A 320 10.00 -7.32 8.61
C PRO A 320 10.09 -5.83 8.22
N PRO A 321 9.42 -4.95 8.98
CA PRO A 321 9.56 -3.50 8.82
C PRO A 321 11.02 -3.06 8.72
N GLY A 322 11.33 -2.25 7.72
CA GLY A 322 12.69 -1.79 7.41
C GLY A 322 13.44 -2.64 6.39
N LYS A 323 12.94 -3.85 6.07
CA LYS A 323 13.42 -4.73 4.99
C LYS A 323 12.32 -5.10 3.98
N ASP A 324 11.16 -4.45 4.12
CA ASP A 324 9.90 -4.72 3.45
C ASP A 324 9.61 -3.81 2.25
N SER A 325 10.46 -2.83 1.97
CA SER A 325 10.22 -1.86 0.90
C SER A 325 10.40 -2.48 -0.49
N VAL A 326 9.40 -2.30 -1.37
CA VAL A 326 9.45 -2.70 -2.78
C VAL A 326 9.06 -1.55 -3.68
N ARG A 327 9.87 -1.29 -4.72
CA ARG A 327 9.66 -0.20 -5.69
C ARG A 327 8.35 -0.37 -6.44
N VAL A 328 7.51 0.67 -6.44
CA VAL A 328 6.26 0.70 -7.20
C VAL A 328 6.49 1.46 -8.50
N ARG A 329 6.20 0.82 -9.64
CA ARG A 329 6.41 1.41 -10.97
C ARG A 329 5.20 1.20 -11.85
N ARG A 330 4.92 2.16 -12.71
CA ARG A 330 3.82 2.08 -13.69
C ARG A 330 4.37 1.62 -15.03
N MET A 331 3.68 0.69 -15.69
CA MET A 331 4.00 0.36 -17.08
C MET A 331 3.49 1.46 -18.02
N GLU A 332 4.28 1.78 -19.03
CA GLU A 332 3.98 2.84 -20.00
C GLU A 332 3.55 2.27 -21.35
N TRP A 333 2.61 2.94 -22.02
CA TRP A 333 2.15 2.53 -23.35
C TRP A 333 3.20 2.90 -24.41
N ASP A 334 3.73 1.90 -25.10
CA ASP A 334 4.58 2.09 -26.28
C ASP A 334 3.70 2.00 -27.54
N SER A 335 3.45 3.15 -28.17
CA SER A 335 2.65 3.25 -29.39
C SER A 335 3.27 2.55 -30.61
N ARG A 336 4.59 2.34 -30.64
CA ARG A 336 5.26 1.63 -31.73
C ARG A 336 5.05 0.12 -31.60
N ARG A 337 5.07 -0.39 -30.37
CA ARG A 337 4.83 -1.81 -30.06
C ARG A 337 3.36 -2.18 -29.95
N GLN A 338 2.50 -1.18 -29.71
CA GLN A 338 1.10 -1.41 -29.31
C GLN A 338 1.01 -2.30 -28.04
N ALA A 339 1.90 -2.04 -27.08
CA ALA A 339 2.01 -2.82 -25.85
C ALA A 339 2.46 -1.93 -24.68
N TYR A 340 2.22 -2.40 -23.45
CA TYR A 340 2.76 -1.76 -22.25
C TYR A 340 4.17 -2.26 -21.97
N THR A 341 5.05 -1.35 -21.56
CA THR A 341 6.45 -1.67 -21.28
C THR A 341 6.91 -1.10 -19.96
N PHE A 342 7.87 -1.77 -19.34
CA PHE A 342 8.58 -1.29 -18.16
C PHE A 342 10.02 -1.77 -18.25
N THR A 343 10.99 -0.90 -18.02
CA THR A 343 12.41 -1.28 -17.97
C THR A 343 12.90 -1.18 -16.54
N THR A 344 13.54 -2.25 -16.07
CA THR A 344 14.09 -2.29 -14.72
C THR A 344 15.24 -1.30 -14.55
N GLU A 345 15.50 -0.93 -13.30
CA GLU A 345 16.49 0.06 -12.90
C GLU A 345 17.88 -0.55 -12.69
N GLU A 346 17.99 -1.88 -12.62
CA GLU A 346 19.28 -2.58 -12.59
C GLU A 346 20.05 -2.41 -13.91
N ALA A 347 21.36 -2.63 -13.87
CA ALA A 347 22.23 -2.52 -15.04
C ALA A 347 22.93 -3.85 -15.37
N PRO A 348 22.78 -4.37 -16.62
CA PRO A 348 21.91 -3.89 -17.69
C PRO A 348 20.41 -4.08 -17.41
N GLY A 349 19.61 -3.07 -17.74
CA GLY A 349 18.16 -3.10 -17.51
C GLY A 349 17.46 -4.19 -18.33
N ILE A 350 16.34 -4.66 -17.80
CA ILE A 350 15.49 -5.65 -18.45
C ILE A 350 14.15 -5.00 -18.77
N THR A 351 13.72 -5.06 -20.03
CA THR A 351 12.42 -4.53 -20.45
C THR A 351 11.38 -5.65 -20.41
N LEU A 352 10.39 -5.50 -19.53
CA LEU A 352 9.15 -6.27 -19.56
C LEU A 352 8.18 -5.65 -20.56
N ILE A 353 7.52 -6.50 -21.33
CA ILE A 353 6.50 -6.15 -22.31
C ILE A 353 5.24 -6.93 -21.96
N TRP A 354 4.10 -6.24 -21.91
CA TRP A 354 2.80 -6.85 -21.67
C TRP A 354 1.78 -6.36 -22.69
N THR A 355 1.16 -7.31 -23.38
CA THR A 355 0.04 -7.06 -24.27
C THR A 355 -1.22 -7.70 -23.67
N PRO A 356 -2.25 -6.91 -23.31
CA PRO A 356 -3.45 -7.45 -22.70
C PRO A 356 -4.21 -8.34 -23.68
N ASP A 357 -4.48 -9.58 -23.30
CA ASP A 357 -5.40 -10.48 -23.99
C ASP A 357 -6.54 -10.84 -23.04
N ARG A 358 -7.79 -10.69 -23.50
CA ARG A 358 -8.99 -10.98 -22.70
C ARG A 358 -9.34 -12.46 -22.65
N THR A 359 -8.71 -13.30 -23.48
CA THR A 359 -9.15 -14.69 -23.65
C THR A 359 -8.50 -15.67 -22.66
N GLY A 360 -7.38 -15.31 -22.02
CA GLY A 360 -6.67 -16.21 -21.10
C GLY A 360 -6.08 -17.46 -21.75
N GLU A 361 -6.28 -17.65 -23.06
CA GLU A 361 -5.76 -18.78 -23.83
C GLU A 361 -4.43 -18.40 -24.48
N SER A 362 -3.34 -18.46 -23.71
CA SER A 362 -2.02 -18.63 -24.34
C SER A 362 -1.94 -20.09 -24.79
N LYS A 363 -2.33 -20.39 -26.04
CA LYS A 363 -1.88 -21.65 -26.65
C LYS A 363 -0.37 -21.53 -26.82
N PRO A 364 0.45 -22.33 -26.12
CA PRO A 364 1.87 -22.36 -26.39
C PRO A 364 2.03 -22.72 -27.86
N TRP A 365 2.83 -21.97 -28.61
CA TRP A 365 3.29 -22.44 -29.90
C TRP A 365 4.30 -23.58 -29.62
N ASP A 366 3.79 -24.78 -29.41
CA ASP A 366 4.62 -25.93 -29.07
C ASP A 366 5.02 -26.69 -30.34
N THR A 367 6.29 -26.57 -30.72
CA THR A 367 6.95 -27.50 -31.66
C THR A 367 8.37 -27.86 -31.19
N GLY A 368 8.69 -27.79 -29.90
CA GLY A 368 10.07 -27.92 -29.42
C GLY A 368 10.24 -28.73 -28.15
N ASN A 369 11.20 -29.66 -28.15
CA ASN A 369 11.68 -30.36 -26.96
C ASN A 369 12.37 -29.34 -26.03
N HIS A 370 11.61 -28.71 -25.14
CA HIS A 370 12.14 -27.80 -24.13
C HIS A 370 12.21 -28.52 -22.78
N ASN A 371 13.28 -28.31 -22.02
CA ASN A 371 13.37 -28.76 -20.62
C ASN A 371 12.89 -27.63 -19.71
N PRO A 372 11.59 -27.55 -19.38
CA PRO A 372 11.08 -26.53 -18.46
C PRO A 372 11.71 -26.72 -17.08
N ILE A 373 12.03 -25.61 -16.41
CA ILE A 373 12.49 -25.67 -15.02
C ILE A 373 11.33 -26.17 -14.14
N ARG A 374 11.61 -27.18 -13.33
CA ARG A 374 10.61 -27.74 -12.41
C ARG A 374 10.46 -26.84 -11.19
N ILE A 375 9.28 -26.25 -11.04
CA ILE A 375 8.95 -25.39 -9.90
C ILE A 375 8.45 -26.23 -8.72
N PRO A 376 8.99 -26.05 -7.50
CA PRO A 376 8.42 -26.64 -6.30
C PRO A 376 6.99 -26.14 -6.06
N ASN A 377 6.11 -27.04 -5.64
CA ASN A 377 4.76 -26.68 -5.23
C ASN A 377 4.44 -27.32 -3.86
N PRO A 378 4.29 -26.53 -2.78
CA PRO A 378 4.38 -25.06 -2.75
C PRO A 378 5.84 -24.56 -2.73
N VAL A 379 6.05 -23.32 -3.20
CA VAL A 379 7.24 -22.53 -2.83
C VAL A 379 7.16 -22.19 -1.34
N VAL A 380 8.26 -22.40 -0.63
CA VAL A 380 8.38 -22.12 0.81
C VAL A 380 8.82 -20.67 1.01
N VAL A 381 8.18 -20.01 1.96
CA VAL A 381 8.55 -18.70 2.48
C VAL A 381 9.21 -18.92 3.83
N ASP A 382 10.48 -18.53 3.96
CA ASP A 382 11.28 -18.71 5.17
C ASP A 382 11.49 -17.37 5.90
N PRO A 383 11.81 -17.39 7.21
CA PRO A 383 12.29 -16.21 7.91
C PRO A 383 13.54 -15.64 7.21
N LEU A 384 13.61 -14.32 7.08
CA LEU A 384 14.76 -13.67 6.47
C LEU A 384 16.02 -13.88 7.35
N PRO A 385 17.14 -14.40 6.79
CA PRO A 385 18.37 -14.63 7.56
C PRO A 385 18.94 -13.33 8.14
N GLU A 386 19.46 -13.38 9.36
CA GLU A 386 20.02 -12.22 10.07
C GLU A 386 21.18 -11.55 9.32
N ASP A 387 22.00 -12.33 8.60
CA ASP A 387 23.18 -11.87 7.83
C ASP A 387 22.85 -11.25 6.45
N THR A 388 21.57 -11.03 6.13
CA THR A 388 21.21 -10.23 4.95
C THR A 388 21.57 -8.77 5.25
N GLY A 389 22.67 -8.28 4.67
CA GLY A 389 23.18 -6.89 4.77
C GLY A 389 22.23 -5.84 4.17
N ILE A 390 21.03 -5.73 4.74
CA ILE A 390 19.98 -4.78 4.37
C ILE A 390 19.97 -3.74 5.49
N GLY A 391 20.85 -2.74 5.34
CA GLY A 391 20.95 -1.60 6.24
C GLY A 391 19.90 -0.54 5.91
N VAL A 392 19.30 0.04 6.93
CA VAL A 392 18.37 1.18 6.84
C VAL A 392 19.12 2.40 6.32
N THR A 393 18.71 2.95 5.16
CA THR A 393 19.07 4.32 4.77
C THR A 393 17.91 5.04 4.10
N THR A 394 17.39 6.06 4.78
CA THR A 394 16.36 7.00 4.32
C THR A 394 16.87 7.99 3.25
N SER A 395 17.64 7.52 2.28
CA SER A 395 18.16 8.26 1.11
C SER A 395 18.89 7.31 0.15
N PRO A 396 18.98 7.62 -1.17
CA PRO A 396 19.34 6.63 -2.18
C PRO A 396 20.85 6.37 -2.18
N THR A 397 21.28 5.37 -1.42
CA THR A 397 22.60 4.74 -1.57
C THR A 397 22.48 3.44 -2.36
N PRO A 398 23.48 3.05 -3.17
CA PRO A 398 23.39 1.99 -4.19
C PRO A 398 23.45 0.55 -3.63
N GLU A 399 23.00 0.35 -2.39
CA GLU A 399 23.25 -0.85 -1.59
C GLU A 399 21.99 -1.69 -1.30
N GLU A 400 20.90 -1.52 -2.06
CA GLU A 400 19.89 -2.58 -2.22
C GLU A 400 20.26 -3.46 -3.43
N LYS A 401 21.28 -4.31 -3.28
CA LYS A 401 21.83 -5.13 -4.37
C LYS A 401 21.42 -6.61 -4.32
N THR A 402 20.31 -6.95 -3.67
CA THR A 402 19.87 -8.35 -3.50
C THR A 402 18.49 -8.68 -4.07
N PHE A 403 17.63 -7.70 -4.33
CA PHE A 403 16.27 -7.94 -4.86
C PHE A 403 15.96 -7.06 -6.08
N ALA A 404 15.85 -7.68 -7.26
CA ALA A 404 15.35 -7.04 -8.48
C ALA A 404 13.83 -7.23 -8.61
N ASP A 405 13.12 -6.78 -7.58
CA ASP A 405 11.66 -6.82 -7.51
C ASP A 405 11.01 -5.44 -7.61
N TYR A 406 9.75 -5.48 -8.06
CA TYR A 406 8.89 -4.35 -8.32
C TYR A 406 7.43 -4.69 -8.04
N ILE A 407 6.64 -3.71 -7.64
CA ILE A 407 5.18 -3.74 -7.76
C ILE A 407 4.82 -2.94 -9.02
N LEU A 408 4.29 -3.62 -10.02
CA LEU A 408 3.91 -3.01 -11.29
C LEU A 408 2.44 -2.61 -11.29
N ILE A 409 2.19 -1.33 -11.57
CA ILE A 409 0.87 -0.77 -11.88
C ILE A 409 0.61 -0.96 -13.37
N LEU A 410 -0.37 -1.79 -13.69
CA LEU A 410 -0.86 -1.97 -15.06
C LEU A 410 -1.98 -0.96 -15.32
N PRO A 411 -1.82 -0.01 -16.26
CA PRO A 411 -2.75 1.10 -16.46
C PRO A 411 -4.01 0.69 -17.25
N VAL A 412 -4.56 -0.50 -16.97
CA VAL A 412 -5.81 -1.03 -17.51
C VAL A 412 -6.79 -1.22 -16.36
N GLY A 413 -8.03 -0.73 -16.52
CA GLY A 413 -9.06 -0.84 -15.49
C GLY A 413 -9.41 -2.29 -15.18
N GLY A 414 -9.57 -2.61 -13.89
CA GLY A 414 -9.87 -3.97 -13.42
C GLY A 414 -8.67 -4.92 -13.34
N VAL A 415 -7.48 -4.49 -13.75
CA VAL A 415 -6.23 -5.24 -13.54
C VAL A 415 -5.56 -4.77 -12.25
N PRO A 416 -5.34 -5.63 -11.25
CA PRO A 416 -4.69 -5.23 -10.01
C PRO A 416 -3.18 -4.99 -10.20
N PRO A 417 -2.53 -4.25 -9.29
CA PRO A 417 -1.07 -4.23 -9.23
C PRO A 417 -0.50 -5.64 -9.01
N ILE A 418 0.64 -5.92 -9.61
CA ILE A 418 1.33 -7.22 -9.48
C ILE A 418 2.71 -7.03 -8.89
N TYR A 419 3.10 -7.90 -7.97
CA TYR A 419 4.49 -8.01 -7.56
C TYR A 419 5.23 -8.86 -8.59
N VAL A 420 6.40 -8.41 -9.02
CA VAL A 420 7.31 -9.17 -9.89
C VAL A 420 8.70 -9.22 -9.28
N TYR A 421 9.34 -10.38 -9.39
CA TYR A 421 10.78 -10.52 -9.19
C TYR A 421 11.40 -11.06 -10.48
N ILE A 422 12.45 -10.40 -10.95
CA ILE A 422 13.17 -10.78 -12.16
C ILE A 422 14.53 -11.29 -11.74
N ASN A 423 14.91 -12.47 -12.22
CA ASN A 423 16.29 -12.92 -12.03
C ASN A 423 17.23 -12.01 -12.84
N SER A 424 17.86 -11.05 -12.15
CA SER A 424 18.84 -10.12 -12.71
C SER A 424 20.27 -10.49 -12.31
N ASP A 425 20.53 -11.70 -11.81
CA ASP A 425 21.88 -12.16 -11.49
C ASP A 425 22.70 -12.22 -12.77
N HIS A 426 23.26 -11.10 -13.22
CA HIS A 426 24.21 -11.04 -14.31
C HIS A 426 25.44 -11.88 -13.92
N LYS A 427 25.37 -13.20 -14.15
CA LYS A 427 26.47 -14.18 -13.98
C LYS A 427 27.68 -13.88 -14.89
N TYR A 428 27.72 -12.69 -15.51
CA TYR A 428 28.78 -12.25 -16.38
C TYR A 428 29.31 -10.88 -15.96
N HIS A 429 30.56 -10.88 -15.55
CA HIS A 429 31.26 -9.69 -15.12
C HIS A 429 31.67 -8.85 -16.34
N SER A 430 31.49 -7.54 -16.24
CA SER A 430 32.00 -6.61 -17.25
C SER A 430 33.53 -6.52 -17.17
N PRO A 431 34.23 -6.45 -18.31
CA PRO A 431 35.67 -6.25 -18.30
C PRO A 431 36.03 -4.92 -17.61
N PRO A 432 37.12 -4.88 -16.83
CA PRO A 432 37.59 -3.67 -16.17
C PRO A 432 37.77 -2.49 -17.13
N LYS A 433 37.31 -1.30 -16.71
CA LYS A 433 37.33 -0.05 -17.51
C LYS A 433 38.31 1.01 -16.97
N GLY A 434 39.16 0.65 -16.00
CA GLY A 434 40.14 1.55 -15.38
C GLY A 434 41.31 1.94 -16.29
N ASN A 435 42.20 2.79 -15.78
CA ASN A 435 43.47 3.12 -16.43
C ASN A 435 44.63 3.03 -15.41
N PRO A 436 45.46 1.97 -15.43
CA PRO A 436 45.45 0.88 -16.41
C PRO A 436 44.22 -0.03 -16.25
N PRO A 437 43.77 -0.67 -17.34
CA PRO A 437 42.55 -1.50 -17.31
C PRO A 437 42.66 -2.68 -16.35
N LEU A 438 43.86 -3.26 -16.17
CA LEU A 438 44.13 -4.29 -15.18
C LEU A 438 45.10 -3.72 -14.12
N SER A 439 44.64 -3.44 -12.90
CA SER A 439 45.47 -2.73 -11.91
C SER A 439 46.67 -3.54 -11.44
N ALA A 440 46.55 -4.86 -11.36
CA ALA A 440 47.66 -5.76 -11.05
C ALA A 440 48.60 -6.05 -12.24
N PHE A 441 48.18 -5.67 -13.45
CA PHE A 441 48.94 -5.87 -14.68
C PHE A 441 49.07 -4.53 -15.44
N PRO A 442 49.74 -3.53 -14.84
CA PRO A 442 49.75 -2.16 -15.38
C PRO A 442 50.37 -2.03 -16.76
N ASP A 443 51.25 -2.97 -17.14
CA ASP A 443 51.88 -3.03 -18.45
C ASP A 443 50.97 -3.62 -19.55
N ALA A 444 49.83 -4.21 -19.18
CA ALA A 444 48.91 -4.83 -20.12
C ALA A 444 48.04 -3.79 -20.82
N LYS A 445 48.27 -3.60 -22.12
CA LYS A 445 47.53 -2.64 -22.96
C LYS A 445 46.50 -3.35 -23.81
N LYS A 446 45.38 -2.66 -24.08
CA LYS A 446 44.28 -3.22 -24.88
C LYS A 446 44.81 -3.67 -26.25
N ALA A 447 44.48 -4.90 -26.63
CA ALA A 447 44.92 -5.54 -27.85
C ALA A 447 43.73 -6.00 -28.68
N GLN A 448 43.97 -6.30 -29.95
CA GLN A 448 42.93 -6.84 -30.84
C GLN A 448 42.45 -8.20 -30.31
N ALA A 449 41.15 -8.27 -30.00
CA ALA A 449 40.47 -9.49 -29.59
C ALA A 449 40.48 -10.52 -30.73
N LYS A 450 40.68 -11.81 -30.40
CA LYS A 450 40.71 -12.91 -31.39
C LYS A 450 39.98 -14.16 -30.95
N THR A 451 39.96 -14.48 -29.65
CA THR A 451 39.26 -15.66 -29.16
C THR A 451 37.76 -15.43 -29.11
N PRO A 452 36.95 -16.28 -29.77
CA PRO A 452 35.50 -16.21 -29.66
C PRO A 452 34.99 -16.54 -28.25
N ILE A 453 33.92 -15.87 -27.81
CA ILE A 453 33.18 -16.28 -26.61
C ILE A 453 32.36 -17.53 -26.96
N LYS A 454 32.43 -18.56 -26.11
CA LYS A 454 31.70 -19.81 -26.32
C LYS A 454 30.18 -19.53 -26.28
N GLY A 455 29.50 -19.73 -27.40
CA GLY A 455 28.06 -19.46 -27.55
C GLY A 455 27.70 -18.00 -27.86
N GLY A 456 28.67 -17.11 -28.11
CA GLY A 456 28.42 -15.70 -28.43
C GLY A 456 29.23 -15.20 -29.62
N GLY A 457 28.65 -14.32 -30.44
CA GLY A 457 29.28 -13.75 -31.65
C GLY A 457 30.34 -12.66 -31.39
N LYS A 458 30.74 -12.45 -30.12
CA LYS A 458 31.73 -11.45 -29.70
C LYS A 458 33.04 -12.12 -29.34
N LEU A 459 34.14 -11.39 -29.54
CA LEU A 459 35.47 -11.85 -29.16
C LEU A 459 35.77 -11.42 -27.72
N ARG A 460 36.52 -12.25 -26.98
CA ARG A 460 36.95 -11.97 -25.61
C ARG A 460 37.80 -10.71 -25.57
N THR A 461 37.50 -9.82 -24.63
CA THR A 461 38.32 -8.62 -24.41
C THR A 461 39.75 -9.06 -24.10
N ARG A 462 40.70 -8.47 -24.82
CA ARG A 462 42.10 -8.90 -24.80
C ARG A 462 43.04 -7.75 -24.49
N TRP A 463 44.09 -8.05 -23.75
CA TRP A 463 45.25 -7.17 -23.53
C TRP A 463 46.55 -7.91 -23.82
N LYS A 464 47.62 -7.16 -24.11
CA LYS A 464 48.98 -7.66 -24.26
C LYS A 464 49.94 -6.80 -23.46
N ASP A 465 50.87 -7.43 -22.75
CA ASP A 465 51.95 -6.71 -22.05
C ASP A 465 53.16 -6.47 -22.96
N SER A 466 54.13 -5.71 -22.45
CA SER A 466 55.39 -5.38 -23.13
C SER A 466 56.24 -6.62 -23.49
N LYS A 467 56.07 -7.73 -22.76
CA LYS A 467 56.74 -9.02 -23.01
C LYS A 467 55.96 -9.90 -24.01
N GLY A 468 54.77 -9.44 -24.41
CA GLY A 468 53.91 -10.08 -25.40
C GLY A 468 52.99 -11.16 -24.83
N LYS A 469 52.87 -11.31 -23.50
CA LYS A 469 51.86 -12.21 -22.91
C LYS A 469 50.46 -11.73 -23.27
N ILE A 470 49.51 -12.67 -23.32
CA ILE A 470 48.13 -12.41 -23.71
C ILE A 470 47.24 -12.57 -22.49
N TYR A 471 46.34 -11.60 -22.30
CA TYR A 471 45.38 -11.57 -21.19
C TYR A 471 43.98 -11.55 -21.81
N GLU A 472 43.12 -12.48 -21.45
CA GLU A 472 41.73 -12.52 -21.92
C GLU A 472 40.76 -12.47 -20.76
N TRP A 473 39.72 -11.66 -20.90
CA TRP A 473 38.66 -11.57 -19.91
C TRP A 473 37.79 -12.82 -19.92
N ASP A 474 37.66 -13.47 -18.77
CA ASP A 474 36.61 -14.46 -18.52
C ASP A 474 35.41 -13.78 -17.85
N SER A 475 34.42 -13.46 -18.67
CA SER A 475 33.20 -12.86 -18.17
C SER A 475 32.43 -13.78 -17.24
N GLN A 476 32.54 -15.11 -17.34
CA GLN A 476 31.82 -16.04 -16.47
C GLN A 476 32.30 -16.01 -15.02
N HIS A 477 33.58 -15.70 -14.81
CA HIS A 477 34.22 -15.78 -13.49
C HIS A 477 34.73 -14.43 -12.99
N GLY A 478 34.73 -13.39 -13.82
CA GLY A 478 35.23 -12.06 -13.43
C GLY A 478 36.75 -12.01 -13.27
N THR A 479 37.45 -12.90 -13.96
CA THR A 479 38.89 -13.11 -13.84
C THR A 479 39.59 -12.93 -15.19
N VAL A 480 40.91 -12.91 -15.18
CA VAL A 480 41.74 -12.84 -16.39
C VAL A 480 42.48 -14.15 -16.62
N GLU A 481 42.26 -14.75 -17.79
CA GLU A 481 42.97 -15.92 -18.27
C GLU A 481 44.26 -15.46 -18.97
N VAL A 482 45.42 -15.93 -18.51
CA VAL A 482 46.72 -15.45 -18.98
C VAL A 482 47.42 -16.52 -19.81
N TYR A 483 47.99 -16.13 -20.95
CA TYR A 483 48.68 -17.01 -21.88
C TYR A 483 50.07 -16.47 -22.20
N ASP A 484 50.96 -17.37 -22.60
CA ASP A 484 52.28 -16.99 -23.10
C ASP A 484 52.21 -16.19 -24.41
N ARG A 485 53.37 -15.69 -24.88
CA ARG A 485 53.46 -14.90 -26.12
C ARG A 485 53.04 -15.69 -27.37
N SER A 486 53.03 -17.02 -27.30
CA SER A 486 52.62 -17.89 -28.40
C SER A 486 51.09 -18.08 -28.45
N GLY A 487 50.39 -17.87 -27.33
CA GLY A 487 48.98 -18.20 -27.16
C GLY A 487 48.72 -19.70 -27.00
N ARG A 488 49.75 -20.56 -27.10
CA ARG A 488 49.60 -22.02 -27.07
C ARG A 488 49.70 -22.61 -25.67
N ASN A 489 50.18 -21.83 -24.71
CA ASN A 489 50.31 -22.27 -23.32
C ASN A 489 49.51 -21.34 -22.42
N HIS A 490 48.50 -21.89 -21.75
CA HIS A 490 47.79 -21.22 -20.67
C HIS A 490 48.67 -21.19 -19.41
N LEU A 491 48.78 -20.02 -18.79
CA LEU A 491 49.60 -19.76 -17.61
C LEU A 491 48.78 -19.74 -16.31
N GLY A 492 47.45 -19.70 -16.40
CA GLY A 492 46.53 -19.74 -15.26
C GLY A 492 45.49 -18.64 -15.29
N GLU A 493 44.54 -18.77 -14.36
CA GLU A 493 43.51 -17.77 -14.09
C GLU A 493 43.99 -16.84 -12.97
N PHE A 494 43.82 -15.54 -13.12
CA PHE A 494 44.29 -14.53 -12.18
C PHE A 494 43.21 -13.51 -11.84
N ASP A 495 43.26 -12.98 -10.62
CA ASP A 495 42.45 -11.84 -10.21
C ASP A 495 42.98 -10.55 -10.86
N PRO A 496 42.12 -9.74 -11.52
CA PRO A 496 42.55 -8.58 -12.29
C PRO A 496 43.06 -7.42 -11.42
N SER A 497 42.67 -7.40 -10.14
CA SER A 497 42.93 -6.29 -9.23
C SER A 497 44.16 -6.52 -8.36
N THR A 498 44.37 -7.76 -7.94
CA THR A 498 45.42 -8.19 -7.00
C THR A 498 46.53 -9.01 -7.66
N GLY A 499 46.29 -9.58 -8.84
CA GLY A 499 47.26 -10.40 -9.55
C GLY A 499 47.47 -11.78 -8.94
N LYS A 500 46.66 -12.15 -7.93
CA LYS A 500 46.70 -13.48 -7.31
C LYS A 500 46.22 -14.53 -8.31
N GLN A 501 46.98 -15.61 -8.45
CA GLN A 501 46.56 -16.76 -9.24
C GLN A 501 45.43 -17.52 -8.54
N THR A 502 44.29 -17.67 -9.20
CA THR A 502 43.10 -18.36 -8.69
C THR A 502 43.02 -19.80 -9.18
N LYS A 503 43.58 -20.10 -10.36
CA LYS A 503 43.72 -21.47 -10.89
C LYS A 503 45.07 -21.70 -11.57
N PRO A 504 45.64 -22.92 -11.49
CA PRO A 504 46.89 -23.26 -12.16
C PRO A 504 46.75 -23.26 -13.68
N ALA A 505 47.89 -23.36 -14.37
CA ALA A 505 47.96 -23.55 -15.81
C ALA A 505 47.17 -24.78 -16.27
N ASP A 506 46.50 -24.65 -17.41
CA ASP A 506 45.71 -25.74 -18.03
C ASP A 506 46.27 -26.00 -19.45
N PRO A 507 47.01 -27.11 -19.67
CA PRO A 507 47.68 -27.36 -20.94
C PRO A 507 46.72 -27.59 -22.12
N THR A 508 45.42 -27.76 -21.85
CA THR A 508 44.39 -27.94 -22.88
C THR A 508 43.89 -26.61 -23.45
N ARG A 509 44.07 -25.49 -22.73
CA ARG A 509 43.59 -24.16 -23.11
C ARG A 509 44.59 -23.41 -23.99
N LYS A 510 44.11 -22.86 -25.11
CA LYS A 510 44.92 -22.14 -26.10
C LYS A 510 44.12 -21.01 -26.72
N VAL A 511 44.81 -19.96 -27.17
CA VAL A 511 44.24 -18.78 -27.81
C VAL A 511 44.99 -18.43 -29.09
N GLU A 512 44.26 -17.88 -30.06
CA GLU A 512 44.84 -17.44 -31.33
C GLU A 512 45.66 -16.17 -31.12
N LYS A 513 46.86 -16.13 -31.71
CA LYS A 513 47.84 -15.04 -31.53
C LYS A 513 47.45 -13.76 -32.25
#